data_AF-A0A4S8L154-F1
#
_entry.id   AF-A0A4S8L154-F1
#
_cell.length_a   1.000
_cell.length_b   1.000
_cell.length_c   1.000
_cell.angle_alpha   90.00
_cell.angle_beta   90.00
_cell.angle_gamma   90.00
#
_symmetry.space_group_name_H-M   'P 1'
#
loop_
_entity.id
_entity.type
_entity.pdbx_description
1 polymer ?
#
loop_
_entity_poly.entity_id
_entity_poly.type
_entity_poly.pdbx_seq_one_letter_code
_entity_poly.pdbx_strand_id
1 'polypeptide(L)'
;ETEGERAASKLIQYVSYVAEHVPGSMSEIQNMREDMFSIVNCNGLPHIFLTLNPTDTNNPIAQVLAGRDIDLDRFFHELSPGSENLERSKIISQNPIAAAQFFHKSVTNLIEILLGTKRENKRGVFGEISVYYGVVE
;
A
#
# COMPACT_ATOMS: atom_id res chain seq x y z
N GLU A 1 24.02 -8.64 32.88
CA GLU A 1 23.78 -7.24 32.50
C GLU A 1 24.58 -6.30 33.37
N THR A 2 25.34 -5.42 32.73
CA THR A 2 26.05 -4.30 33.36
C THR A 2 25.10 -3.12 33.59
N GLU A 3 25.48 -2.19 34.47
CA GLU A 3 24.69 -0.97 34.71
C GLU A 3 24.55 -0.11 33.45
N GLY A 4 25.61 -0.04 32.64
CA GLY A 4 25.59 0.65 31.34
C GLY A 4 24.59 0.05 30.36
N GLU A 5 24.47 -1.29 30.30
CA GLU A 5 23.48 -1.97 29.44
C GLU A 5 22.05 -1.65 29.86
N ARG A 6 21.75 -1.61 31.17
CA ARG A 6 20.41 -1.23 31.66
C ARG A 6 20.08 0.23 31.35
N ALA A 7 21.05 1.14 31.52
CA ALA A 7 20.86 2.55 31.20
C ALA A 7 20.63 2.76 29.69
N ALA A 8 21.41 2.08 28.84
CA ALA A 8 21.24 2.12 27.39
C ALA A 8 19.88 1.54 26.96
N SER A 9 19.47 0.41 27.51
CA SER A 9 18.15 -0.19 27.24
C SER A 9 17.00 0.75 27.62
N LYS A 10 17.09 1.38 28.79
CA LYS A 10 16.09 2.37 29.24
C LYS A 10 16.04 3.61 28.34
N LEU A 11 17.19 4.07 27.85
CA LEU A 11 17.24 5.16 26.87
C LEU A 11 16.57 4.77 25.55
N ILE A 12 16.85 3.57 25.03
CA ILE A 12 16.22 3.05 23.80
C ILE A 12 14.71 2.97 23.97
N GLN A 13 14.19 2.57 25.14
CA GLN A 13 12.75 2.56 25.42
C GLN A 13 12.15 3.97 25.31
N TYR A 14 12.78 4.99 25.88
CA TYR A 14 12.28 6.37 25.76
C TYR A 14 12.32 6.89 24.33
N VAL A 15 13.41 6.63 23.60
CA VAL A 15 13.52 7.01 22.19
C VAL A 15 12.43 6.32 21.37
N SER A 16 12.21 5.03 21.62
CA SER A 16 11.20 4.25 20.91
C SER A 16 9.78 4.75 21.18
N TYR A 17 9.49 5.10 22.42
CA TYR A 17 8.20 5.65 22.81
C TYR A 17 7.87 6.96 22.09
N VAL A 18 8.85 7.85 21.96
CA VAL A 18 8.67 9.11 21.20
C VAL A 18 8.53 8.83 19.69
N ALA A 19 9.29 7.87 19.19
CA ALA A 19 9.32 7.52 17.76
C ALA A 19 8.09 6.72 17.30
N GLU A 20 7.32 6.10 18.21
CA GLU A 20 6.16 5.26 17.89
C GLU A 20 5.14 5.95 16.98
N HIS A 21 4.96 7.27 17.13
CA HIS A 21 3.99 8.05 16.37
C HIS A 21 4.58 8.72 15.12
N VAL A 22 5.84 8.43 14.80
CA VAL A 22 6.53 8.98 13.63
C VAL A 22 6.46 7.97 12.49
N PRO A 23 5.78 8.30 11.38
CA PRO A 23 5.70 7.40 10.22
C PRO A 23 7.09 7.00 9.71
N GLY A 24 7.29 5.70 9.47
CA GLY A 24 8.55 5.12 9.00
C GLY A 24 9.63 5.00 10.08
N SER A 25 9.30 5.21 11.35
CA SER A 25 10.29 5.07 12.42
C SER A 25 10.68 3.61 12.67
N MET A 26 11.84 3.40 13.31
CA MET A 26 12.26 2.07 13.73
C MET A 26 11.27 1.40 14.68
N SER A 27 10.56 2.19 15.48
CA SER A 27 9.56 1.69 16.43
C SER A 27 8.30 1.24 15.73
N GLU A 28 7.82 1.98 14.72
CA GLU A 28 6.71 1.52 13.89
C GLU A 28 7.08 0.23 13.14
N ILE A 29 8.28 0.16 12.54
CA ILE A 29 8.77 -1.05 11.88
C ILE A 29 8.82 -2.25 12.85
N GLN A 30 9.23 -2.01 14.10
CA GLN A 30 9.25 -3.05 15.12
C GLN A 30 7.84 -3.52 15.47
N ASN A 31 6.89 -2.60 15.66
CA ASN A 31 5.49 -2.93 15.92
C ASN A 31 4.88 -3.75 14.76
N MET A 32 5.13 -3.34 13.51
CA MET A 32 4.66 -4.08 12.34
C MET A 32 5.20 -5.52 12.29
N ARG A 33 6.46 -5.73 12.71
CA ARG A 33 7.04 -7.07 12.80
C ARG A 33 6.39 -7.88 13.91
N GLU A 34 6.12 -7.29 15.06
CA GLU A 34 5.45 -7.95 16.18
C GLU A 34 4.04 -8.39 15.81
N ASP A 35 3.28 -7.56 15.10
CA ASP A 35 1.97 -7.91 14.55
C ASP A 35 2.06 -9.10 13.59
N MET A 36 3.03 -9.08 12.65
CA MET A 36 3.25 -10.20 11.74
C MET A 36 3.62 -11.49 12.49
N PHE A 37 4.50 -11.42 13.50
CA PHE A 37 4.86 -12.58 14.32
C PHE A 37 3.66 -13.13 15.10
N SER A 38 2.83 -12.25 15.65
CA SER A 38 1.60 -12.61 16.34
C SER A 38 0.64 -13.38 15.41
N ILE A 39 0.42 -12.87 14.19
CA ILE A 39 -0.40 -13.53 13.18
C ILE A 39 0.18 -14.90 12.81
N VAL A 40 1.49 -15.01 12.61
CA VAL A 40 2.11 -16.30 12.28
C VAL A 40 1.94 -17.31 13.41
N ASN A 41 2.06 -16.87 14.66
CA ASN A 41 1.92 -17.74 15.82
C ASN A 41 0.46 -18.20 16.03
N CYS A 42 -0.52 -17.34 15.73
CA CYS A 42 -1.95 -17.64 15.92
C CYS A 42 -2.62 -18.32 14.73
N ASN A 43 -2.22 -17.97 13.50
CA ASN A 43 -2.88 -18.36 12.25
C ASN A 43 -2.00 -19.21 11.33
N GLY A 44 -0.73 -19.41 11.67
CA GLY A 44 0.23 -20.15 10.86
C GLY A 44 0.91 -19.26 9.80
N LEU A 45 1.73 -19.90 8.95
CA LEU A 45 2.52 -19.20 7.94
C LEU A 45 1.62 -18.58 6.85
N PRO A 46 2.00 -17.42 6.29
CA PRO A 46 1.28 -16.82 5.18
C PRO A 46 1.36 -17.73 3.95
N HIS A 47 0.22 -18.01 3.34
CA HIS A 47 0.17 -18.71 2.04
C HIS A 47 0.51 -17.80 0.86
N ILE A 48 0.37 -16.49 1.04
CA ILE A 48 0.53 -15.48 -0.01
C ILE A 48 1.32 -14.30 0.56
N PHE A 49 2.31 -13.87 -0.21
CA PHE A 49 3.02 -12.61 -0.01
C PHE A 49 2.88 -11.79 -1.29
N LEU A 50 2.39 -10.56 -1.18
CA LEU A 50 2.05 -9.71 -2.33
C LEU A 50 2.57 -8.29 -2.10
N THR A 51 3.35 -7.78 -3.06
CA THR A 51 3.73 -6.38 -3.16
C THR A 51 2.96 -5.73 -4.31
N LEU A 52 2.22 -4.67 -4.03
CA LEU A 52 1.48 -3.91 -5.04
C LEU A 52 2.21 -2.60 -5.31
N ASN A 53 2.53 -2.34 -6.58
CA ASN A 53 3.10 -1.05 -7.02
C ASN A 53 2.22 -0.47 -8.16
N PRO A 54 1.09 0.18 -7.84
CA PRO A 54 0.20 0.72 -8.85
C PRO A 54 0.79 2.00 -9.43
N THR A 55 1.07 2.00 -10.73
CA THR A 55 1.61 3.16 -11.45
C THR A 55 0.49 4.15 -11.80
N ASP A 56 0.52 5.33 -11.19
CA ASP A 56 -0.39 6.45 -11.46
C ASP A 56 -0.11 7.12 -12.83
N THR A 57 1.15 7.13 -13.26
CA THR A 57 1.52 7.67 -14.57
C THR A 57 1.08 6.78 -15.71
N ASN A 58 1.16 5.45 -15.58
CA ASN A 58 0.92 4.55 -16.71
C ASN A 58 -0.48 3.93 -16.69
N ASN A 59 -1.26 4.14 -15.63
CA ASN A 59 -2.61 3.61 -15.52
C ASN A 59 -3.67 4.58 -16.07
N PRO A 60 -4.54 4.13 -17.00
CA PRO A 60 -5.59 4.98 -17.57
C PRO A 60 -6.59 5.52 -16.54
N ILE A 61 -6.88 4.76 -15.47
CA ILE A 61 -7.81 5.17 -14.42
C ILE A 61 -7.27 6.40 -13.68
N ALA A 62 -5.97 6.41 -13.38
CA ALA A 62 -5.33 7.55 -12.74
C ALA A 62 -5.38 8.81 -13.61
N GLN A 63 -5.24 8.65 -14.92
CA GLN A 63 -5.35 9.76 -15.88
C GLN A 63 -6.76 10.34 -15.93
N VAL A 64 -7.79 9.49 -15.94
CA VAL A 64 -9.20 9.90 -15.88
C VAL A 64 -9.51 10.61 -14.55
N LEU A 65 -9.01 10.08 -13.43
CA LEU A 65 -9.16 10.73 -12.11
C LEU A 65 -8.46 12.09 -12.05
N ALA A 66 -7.36 12.25 -12.79
CA ALA A 66 -6.66 13.53 -12.91
C ALA A 66 -7.35 14.53 -13.86
N GLY A 67 -8.44 14.12 -14.53
CA GLY A 67 -9.24 14.97 -15.41
C GLY A 67 -8.79 14.95 -16.87
N ARG A 68 -7.96 13.99 -17.28
CA ARG A 68 -7.66 13.80 -18.71
C ARG A 68 -8.89 13.22 -19.40
N ASP A 69 -9.34 13.91 -20.44
CA ASP A 69 -10.40 13.43 -21.32
C ASP A 69 -9.85 12.27 -22.18
N ILE A 70 -10.24 11.05 -21.84
CA ILE A 70 -9.81 9.84 -22.54
C ILE A 70 -10.96 8.85 -22.58
N ASP A 71 -11.17 8.26 -23.75
CA ASP A 71 -12.02 7.08 -23.89
C ASP A 71 -11.29 5.84 -23.34
N LEU A 72 -11.79 5.28 -22.24
CA LEU A 72 -11.23 4.07 -21.63
C LEU A 72 -11.34 2.84 -22.54
N ASP A 73 -12.33 2.79 -23.44
CA ASP A 73 -12.48 1.69 -24.40
C ASP A 73 -11.47 1.78 -25.55
N ARG A 74 -10.84 2.96 -25.73
CA ARG A 74 -9.89 3.26 -26.81
C ARG A 74 -8.59 3.90 -26.32
N PHE A 75 -8.24 3.70 -25.06
CA PHE A 75 -7.12 4.39 -24.41
C PHE A 75 -5.79 4.31 -25.20
N PHE A 76 -5.49 3.15 -25.80
CA PHE A 76 -4.25 2.97 -26.56
C PHE A 76 -4.31 3.48 -28.01
N HIS A 77 -5.46 3.96 -28.47
CA HIS A 77 -5.65 4.52 -29.82
C HIS A 77 -5.32 6.01 -29.88
N GLU A 78 -5.44 6.72 -28.76
CA GLU A 78 -5.27 8.18 -28.66
C GLU A 78 -4.03 8.56 -27.85
N LEU A 79 -2.89 7.94 -28.20
CA LEU A 79 -1.60 8.22 -27.56
C LEU A 79 -0.84 9.30 -28.32
N SER A 80 -0.13 10.16 -27.58
CA SER A 80 0.79 11.16 -28.15
C SER A 80 2.13 10.49 -28.50
N PRO A 81 2.44 10.22 -29.79
CA PRO A 81 3.62 9.44 -30.14
C PRO A 81 4.90 10.16 -29.70
N GLY A 82 5.74 9.47 -28.93
CA GLY A 82 7.03 10.01 -28.44
C GLY A 82 6.94 10.95 -27.23
N SER A 83 5.75 11.41 -26.83
CA SER A 83 5.57 12.32 -25.68
C SER A 83 4.56 11.83 -24.64
N GLU A 84 3.84 10.74 -24.90
CA GLU A 84 2.76 10.25 -24.04
C GLU A 84 3.15 10.09 -22.56
N ASN A 85 4.33 9.55 -22.28
CA ASN A 85 4.80 9.39 -20.90
C ASN A 85 4.98 10.73 -20.19
N LEU A 86 5.47 11.75 -20.90
CA LEU A 86 5.65 13.10 -20.37
C LEU A 86 4.30 13.77 -20.11
N GLU A 87 3.35 13.63 -21.04
CA GLU A 87 1.99 14.17 -20.88
C GLU A 87 1.28 13.56 -19.68
N ARG A 88 1.33 12.23 -19.53
CA ARG A 88 0.75 11.53 -18.38
C ARG A 88 1.35 11.98 -17.06
N SER A 89 2.67 12.13 -17.02
CA SER A 89 3.40 12.59 -15.82
C SER A 89 3.03 14.04 -15.49
N LYS A 90 2.91 14.90 -16.51
CA LYS A 90 2.49 16.30 -16.35
C LYS A 90 1.08 16.40 -15.78
N ILE A 91 0.14 15.61 -16.28
CA ILE A 91 -1.25 15.61 -15.81
C ILE A 91 -1.34 15.16 -14.35
N ILE A 92 -0.65 14.08 -13.98
CA ILE A 92 -0.62 13.62 -12.59
C ILE A 92 0.03 14.64 -11.66
N SER A 93 1.15 15.23 -12.07
CA SER A 93 1.83 16.26 -11.27
C SER A 93 0.99 17.53 -11.08
N GLN A 94 0.08 17.85 -12.01
CA GLN A 94 -0.88 18.93 -11.86
C GLN A 94 -2.02 18.59 -10.87
N ASN A 95 -2.30 17.31 -10.64
CA ASN A 95 -3.34 16.85 -9.72
C ASN A 95 -2.85 15.65 -8.86
N PRO A 96 -1.97 15.88 -7.87
CA PRO A 96 -1.45 14.82 -7.00
C PRO A 96 -2.54 14.15 -6.13
N ILE A 97 -3.68 14.81 -5.92
CA ILE A 97 -4.82 14.22 -5.21
C ILE A 97 -5.39 13.05 -6.02
N ALA A 98 -5.42 13.15 -7.35
CA ALA A 98 -5.86 12.05 -8.21
C ALA A 98 -4.96 10.82 -8.08
N ALA A 99 -3.64 11.00 -7.95
CA ALA A 99 -2.71 9.90 -7.68
C ALA A 99 -3.02 9.19 -6.34
N ALA A 100 -3.24 9.96 -5.28
CA ALA A 100 -3.60 9.41 -3.97
C ALA A 100 -4.96 8.67 -4.00
N GLN A 101 -5.96 9.24 -4.70
CA GLN A 101 -7.26 8.60 -4.88
C GLN A 101 -7.16 7.31 -5.69
N PHE A 102 -6.33 7.31 -6.75
CA PHE A 102 -6.05 6.12 -7.54
C PHE A 102 -5.41 5.03 -6.68
N PHE A 103 -4.34 5.35 -5.95
CA PHE A 103 -3.67 4.41 -5.05
C PHE A 103 -4.66 3.80 -4.04
N HIS A 104 -5.43 4.66 -3.36
CA HIS A 104 -6.42 4.21 -2.39
C HIS A 104 -7.46 3.29 -3.01
N LYS A 105 -8.04 3.67 -4.17
CA LYS A 105 -9.02 2.83 -4.89
C LYS A 105 -8.41 1.50 -5.33
N SER A 106 -7.17 1.48 -5.82
CA SER A 106 -6.48 0.25 -6.23
C SER A 106 -6.29 -0.71 -5.08
N VAL A 107 -5.79 -0.23 -3.94
CA VAL A 107 -5.58 -1.05 -2.74
C VAL A 107 -6.92 -1.53 -2.16
N THR A 108 -7.91 -0.64 -2.03
CA THR A 108 -9.24 -1.00 -1.53
C THR A 108 -9.91 -2.03 -2.42
N ASN A 109 -9.91 -1.85 -3.74
CA ASN A 109 -10.52 -2.82 -4.66
C ASN A 109 -9.78 -4.17 -4.66
N LEU A 110 -8.45 -4.18 -4.51
CA LEU A 110 -7.70 -5.40 -4.33
C LEU A 110 -8.19 -6.16 -3.09
N ILE A 111 -8.28 -5.50 -1.94
CA ILE A 111 -8.64 -6.14 -0.67
C ILE A 111 -10.13 -6.55 -0.64
N GLU A 112 -11.01 -5.67 -1.08
CA GLU A 112 -12.46 -5.86 -0.96
C GLU A 112 -13.02 -6.80 -2.03
N ILE A 113 -12.54 -6.65 -3.27
CA ILE A 113 -13.09 -7.35 -4.43
C ILE A 113 -12.22 -8.54 -4.81
N LEU A 114 -10.93 -8.34 -5.11
CA LEU A 114 -10.09 -9.44 -5.60
C LEU A 114 -9.79 -10.46 -4.51
N LEU A 115 -9.45 -9.98 -3.31
CA LEU A 115 -9.24 -10.79 -2.12
C LEU A 115 -10.56 -11.15 -1.42
N GLY A 116 -11.65 -10.45 -1.74
CA GLY A 116 -13.01 -10.87 -1.42
C GLY A 116 -13.46 -10.59 0.02
N THR A 117 -12.73 -9.75 0.77
CA THR A 117 -13.05 -9.45 2.19
C THR A 117 -14.42 -8.81 2.40
N LYS A 118 -14.98 -8.16 1.37
CA LYS A 118 -16.34 -7.57 1.38
C LYS A 118 -17.33 -8.25 0.44
N ARG A 119 -16.98 -9.37 -0.19
CA ARG A 119 -17.94 -10.15 -0.97
C ARG A 119 -18.90 -10.90 -0.04
N GLU A 120 -20.15 -11.05 -0.45
CA GLU A 120 -21.16 -11.77 0.33
C GLU A 120 -20.73 -13.20 0.68
N ASN A 121 -20.11 -13.90 -0.28
CA ASN A 121 -19.59 -15.25 -0.09
C ASN A 121 -18.20 -15.28 0.54
N LYS A 122 -17.58 -14.13 0.82
CA LYS A 122 -16.20 -13.96 1.34
C LYS A 122 -15.11 -14.65 0.53
N ARG A 123 -15.35 -14.96 -0.75
CA ARG A 123 -14.42 -15.69 -1.61
C ARG A 123 -13.81 -14.78 -2.67
N GLY A 124 -12.51 -14.56 -2.55
CA GLY A 124 -11.66 -13.91 -3.54
C GLY A 124 -11.02 -14.89 -4.52
N VAL A 125 -10.05 -14.39 -5.29
CA VAL A 125 -9.28 -15.16 -6.29
C VAL A 125 -8.48 -16.32 -5.68
N PHE A 126 -8.13 -16.20 -4.40
CA PHE A 126 -7.39 -17.23 -3.65
C PHE A 126 -8.27 -18.05 -2.70
N GLY A 127 -9.60 -17.92 -2.78
CA GLY A 127 -10.53 -18.52 -1.84
C GLY A 127 -10.93 -17.56 -0.71
N GLU A 128 -11.30 -18.13 0.44
CA GLU A 128 -11.66 -17.35 1.63
C GLU A 128 -10.39 -16.98 2.41
N ILE A 129 -10.26 -15.69 2.74
CA ILE A 129 -9.13 -15.17 3.51
C ILE A 129 -9.48 -15.18 4.98
N SER A 130 -8.71 -15.93 5.77
CA SER A 130 -8.86 -15.99 7.23
C SER A 130 -8.27 -14.76 7.93
N VAL A 131 -7.09 -14.32 7.50
CA VAL A 131 -6.38 -13.15 8.04
C VAL A 131 -5.55 -12.51 6.94
N TYR A 132 -5.42 -11.18 6.98
CA TYR A 132 -4.45 -10.45 6.16
C TYR A 132 -3.80 -9.37 7.00
N TYR A 133 -2.55 -9.04 6.65
CA TYR A 133 -1.81 -7.91 7.20
C TYR A 133 -1.27 -7.11 6.01
N GLY A 134 -1.48 -5.79 6.02
CA GLY A 134 -1.13 -4.93 4.90
C GLY A 134 -0.57 -3.61 5.41
N VAL A 135 0.53 -3.17 4.79
CA VAL A 135 1.23 -1.93 5.11
C VAL A 135 1.50 -1.17 3.82
N VAL A 136 1.67 0.15 3.94
CA VAL A 136 2.07 1.03 2.84
C VAL A 136 3.45 1.57 3.18
N GLU A 137 4.38 1.46 2.25
CA GLU A 137 5.71 2.09 2.32
C GLU A 137 5.68 3.56 1.86
#